data_AF-A0A3D3TLN3-F1
#
_entry.id   AF-A0A3D3TLN3-F1
#
_cell.length_a   1.000
_cell.length_b   1.000
_cell.length_c   1.000
_cell.angle_alpha   90.00
_cell.angle_beta   90.00
_cell.angle_gamma   90.00
#
_symmetry.space_group_name_H-M   'P 1'
#
loop_
_entity.id
_entity.type
_entity.pdbx_description
1 polymer ?
#
loop_
_entity_poly.entity_id
_entity_poly.type
_entity_poly.pdbx_seq_one_letter_code
_entity_poly.pdbx_strand_id
1 'polypeptide(L)'
;MRGKPVIVEEYSTAWPRLFKEEAERISASLNELQKTIEHIGSTAVPGLQAKPVIDIMIGVSSLEQADSCVPSIERTGYLYSPEHEDSMPERRYFERSGSEIYYHVHMVVFGSKFWKEHIFFRNYLR
;
A
#
# COMPACT_ATOMS: atom_id res chain seq x y z
N MET A 1 -24.07 6.92 10.82
CA MET A 1 -22.98 7.91 10.65
C MET A 1 -23.02 8.41 9.21
N ARG A 2 -23.18 9.72 8.95
CA ARG A 2 -23.02 10.26 7.60
C ARG A 2 -21.54 10.08 7.20
N GLY A 3 -21.27 9.34 6.13
CA GLY A 3 -19.91 9.10 5.65
C GLY A 3 -19.22 10.41 5.32
N LYS A 4 -17.94 10.54 5.69
CA LYS A 4 -17.12 11.69 5.29
C LYS A 4 -17.17 11.82 3.75
N PRO A 5 -17.28 13.05 3.20
CA PRO A 5 -17.30 13.24 1.76
C PRO A 5 -16.02 12.67 1.14
N VAL A 6 -16.18 11.92 0.04
CA VAL A 6 -15.06 11.45 -0.76
C VAL A 6 -14.55 12.62 -1.59
N ILE A 7 -13.34 13.09 -1.27
CA ILE A 7 -12.68 14.17 -2.00
C ILE A 7 -11.72 13.55 -3.01
N VAL A 8 -11.83 13.99 -4.26
CA VAL A 8 -10.91 13.66 -5.35
C VAL A 8 -10.20 14.96 -5.72
N GLU A 9 -8.87 14.90 -5.84
CA GLU A 9 -8.00 16.05 -6.07
C GLU A 9 -7.25 15.89 -7.40
N GLU A 10 -6.76 17.01 -7.93
CA GLU A 10 -5.81 17.01 -9.03
C GLU A 10 -4.53 16.26 -8.67
N TYR A 11 -3.85 15.74 -9.69
CA TYR A 11 -2.59 15.05 -9.48
C TYR A 11 -1.58 15.94 -8.74
N SER A 12 -1.08 15.43 -7.61
CA SER A 12 -0.03 16.11 -6.84
C SER A 12 1.34 15.54 -7.16
N THR A 13 2.27 16.40 -7.58
CA THR A 13 3.69 16.04 -7.77
C THR A 13 4.39 15.66 -6.47
N ALA A 14 3.74 15.84 -5.31
CA ALA A 14 4.23 15.38 -4.02
C ALA A 14 4.01 13.88 -3.79
N TRP A 15 3.03 13.24 -4.45
CA TRP A 15 2.69 11.84 -4.19
C TRP A 15 3.85 10.86 -4.40
N PRO A 16 4.69 10.96 -5.46
CA PRO A 16 5.86 10.10 -5.60
C PRO A 16 6.88 10.25 -4.45
N ARG A 17 7.06 11.48 -3.94
CA ARG A 17 7.94 11.75 -2.80
C ARG A 17 7.38 11.15 -1.52
N LEU A 18 6.09 11.34 -1.25
CA LEU A 18 5.41 10.78 -0.08
C LEU A 18 5.43 9.25 -0.08
N PHE A 19 5.21 8.63 -1.25
CA PHE A 19 5.40 7.19 -1.42
C PHE A 19 6.83 6.77 -1.05
N LYS A 20 7.84 7.45 -1.58
CA LYS A 20 9.24 7.09 -1.35
C LYS A 20 9.61 7.17 0.13
N GLU A 21 9.23 8.26 0.80
CA GLU A 21 9.47 8.46 2.23
C GLU A 21 8.80 7.36 3.07
N GLU A 22 7.56 7.00 2.72
CA GLU A 22 6.84 5.96 3.44
C GLU A 22 7.39 4.55 3.15
N ALA A 23 7.76 4.28 1.90
CA ALA A 23 8.40 3.02 1.50
C ALA A 23 9.73 2.80 2.23
N GLU A 24 10.54 3.86 2.41
CA GLU A 24 11.77 3.82 3.21
C GLU A 24 11.47 3.51 4.69
N ARG A 25 10.43 4.15 5.26
CA ARG A 25 10.00 3.94 6.65
C ARG A 25 9.54 2.50 6.92
N ILE A 26 8.73 1.95 6.01
CA ILE A 26 8.29 0.55 6.06
C ILE A 26 9.48 -0.39 5.82
N SER A 27 10.34 -0.08 4.84
CA SER A 27 11.49 -0.93 4.53
C SER A 27 12.41 -1.08 5.75
N ALA A 28 12.65 0.00 6.48
CA ALA A 28 13.46 0.00 7.69
C ALA A 28 12.87 -0.87 8.82
N SER A 29 11.54 -1.01 8.93
CA SER A 29 10.92 -1.86 9.97
C SER A 29 10.93 -3.35 9.61
N LEU A 30 11.05 -3.67 8.33
CA LEU A 30 11.02 -5.03 7.82
C LEU A 30 12.42 -5.70 7.73
N ASN A 31 13.49 -5.10 8.29
CA ASN A 31 14.85 -5.66 8.36
C ASN A 31 15.42 -6.20 7.02
N GLU A 32 16.41 -7.11 7.07
CA GLU A 32 17.10 -7.78 5.93
C GLU A 32 16.20 -8.67 5.05
N LEU A 33 14.88 -8.60 5.19
CA LEU A 33 13.97 -9.33 4.32
C LEU A 33 14.07 -8.80 2.89
N GLN A 34 14.32 -9.72 1.95
CA GLN A 34 14.22 -9.41 0.53
C GLN A 34 12.75 -9.11 0.21
N LYS A 35 12.49 -7.86 -0.15
CA LYS A 35 11.15 -7.34 -0.41
C LYS A 35 11.18 -6.37 -1.58
N THR A 36 10.09 -6.36 -2.35
CA THR A 36 9.88 -5.37 -3.39
C THR A 36 8.73 -4.47 -2.95
N ILE A 37 8.95 -3.15 -2.92
CA ILE A 37 7.92 -2.18 -2.52
C ILE A 37 7.59 -1.31 -3.72
N GLU A 38 6.31 -1.26 -4.08
CA GLU A 38 5.81 -0.62 -5.29
C GLU A 38 4.73 0.41 -4.96
N HIS A 39 4.80 1.57 -5.62
CA HIS A 39 3.69 2.52 -5.60
C HIS A 39 2.62 2.03 -6.57
N ILE A 40 1.41 1.79 -6.08
CA ILE A 40 0.25 1.38 -6.87
C ILE A 40 -0.92 2.36 -6.67
N GLY A 41 -2.07 2.04 -7.26
CA GLY A 41 -3.26 2.89 -7.19
C GLY A 41 -3.13 4.16 -8.03
N SER A 42 -4.16 5.00 -7.98
CA SER A 42 -4.26 6.18 -8.84
C SER A 42 -3.17 7.23 -8.55
N THR A 43 -2.72 7.36 -7.30
CA THR A 43 -1.67 8.32 -6.95
C THR A 43 -0.30 7.96 -7.52
N ALA A 44 -0.12 6.73 -8.01
CA ALA A 44 1.08 6.27 -8.72
C ALA A 44 1.09 6.62 -10.22
N VAL A 45 0.02 7.22 -10.75
CA VAL A 45 -0.15 7.56 -12.16
C VAL A 45 -0.05 9.09 -12.34
N PRO A 46 1.03 9.61 -12.95
CA PRO A 46 1.18 11.04 -13.21
C PRO A 46 0.00 11.63 -13.99
N GLY A 47 -0.52 12.77 -13.53
CA GLY A 47 -1.63 13.48 -14.17
C GLY A 47 -3.04 12.92 -13.90
N LEU A 48 -3.17 11.81 -13.18
CA LEU A 48 -4.48 11.23 -12.83
C LEU A 48 -5.03 11.85 -11.54
N GLN A 49 -6.27 12.34 -11.61
CA GLN A 49 -7.03 12.77 -10.42
C GLN A 49 -7.27 11.57 -9.49
N ALA A 50 -7.08 11.78 -8.19
CA ALA A 50 -7.18 10.70 -7.21
C ALA A 50 -7.63 11.20 -5.85
N LYS A 51 -8.06 10.28 -5.00
CA LYS A 51 -8.13 10.53 -3.56
C LYS A 51 -6.71 10.67 -3.03
N PRO A 52 -6.46 11.48 -1.97
CA PRO A 52 -5.16 11.64 -1.35
C PRO A 52 -4.76 10.39 -0.52
N VAL A 53 -4.64 9.26 -1.20
CA VAL A 53 -4.33 7.94 -0.63
C VAL A 53 -3.11 7.36 -1.38
N ILE A 54 -2.03 7.10 -0.64
CA ILE A 54 -0.85 6.44 -1.16
C ILE A 54 -1.03 4.93 -0.95
N ASP A 55 -1.33 4.21 -2.03
CA ASP A 55 -1.39 2.74 -2.01
C ASP A 55 0.01 2.16 -2.27
N ILE A 56 0.49 1.38 -1.31
CA ILE A 56 1.81 0.76 -1.28
C ILE A 56 1.62 -0.75 -1.38
N MET A 57 2.32 -1.40 -2.31
CA MET A 57 2.31 -2.85 -2.42
C MET A 57 3.66 -3.43 -2.01
N ILE A 58 3.65 -4.39 -1.09
CA ILE A 58 4.85 -5.08 -0.60
C ILE A 58 4.80 -6.53 -1.07
N GLY A 59 5.81 -6.93 -1.84
CA GLY A 59 5.99 -8.28 -2.33
C GLY A 59 6.88 -9.08 -1.38
N VAL A 60 6.30 -10.12 -0.75
CA VAL A 60 6.98 -11.08 0.12
C VAL A 60 7.11 -12.45 -0.57
N SER A 61 7.95 -13.34 -0.05
CA SER A 61 8.17 -14.67 -0.65
C SER A 61 7.02 -15.65 -0.41
N SER A 62 6.26 -15.50 0.68
CA SER A 62 5.14 -16.37 1.04
C SER A 62 4.16 -15.66 1.96
N LEU A 63 2.97 -16.25 2.15
CA LEU A 63 1.95 -15.68 3.03
C LEU A 63 2.37 -15.79 4.51
N GLU A 64 3.08 -16.86 4.88
CA GLU A 64 3.65 -17.02 6.22
C GLU A 64 4.69 -15.94 6.51
N GLN A 65 5.47 -15.53 5.50
CA GLN A 65 6.36 -14.37 5.65
C GLN A 65 5.53 -13.09 5.85
N ALA A 66 4.42 -12.91 5.13
CA ALA A 66 3.53 -11.77 5.32
C ALA A 66 3.00 -11.73 6.77
N ASP A 67 2.51 -12.86 7.28
CA ASP A 67 2.03 -13.02 8.66
C ASP A 67 3.11 -12.63 9.67
N SER A 68 4.34 -13.12 9.48
CA SER A 68 5.47 -12.81 10.37
C SER A 68 5.86 -11.33 10.36
N CYS A 69 5.53 -10.59 9.29
CA CYS A 69 5.84 -9.18 9.13
C CYS A 69 4.79 -8.25 9.78
N VAL A 70 3.57 -8.74 10.05
CA VAL A 70 2.47 -7.93 10.61
C VAL A 70 2.92 -7.12 11.83
N PRO A 71 3.55 -7.71 12.87
CA PRO A 71 3.94 -6.94 14.06
C PRO A 71 4.98 -5.85 13.77
N SER A 72 5.81 -6.03 12.75
CA SER A 72 6.82 -5.04 12.36
C SER A 72 6.22 -3.86 11.61
N ILE A 73 5.18 -4.08 10.81
CA ILE A 73 4.42 -3.00 10.17
C ILE A 73 3.59 -2.25 11.22
N GLU A 74 2.91 -2.95 12.13
CA GLU A 74 2.12 -2.31 13.19
C GLU A 74 2.95 -1.38 14.09
N ARG A 75 4.21 -1.75 14.40
CA ARG A 75 5.14 -0.87 15.13
C ARG A 75 5.44 0.46 14.43
N THR A 76 5.15 0.56 13.14
CA THR A 76 5.25 1.82 12.38
C THR A 76 3.93 2.62 12.40
N GLY A 77 2.97 2.25 13.25
CA GLY A 77 1.71 2.98 13.43
C GLY A 77 0.65 2.67 12.37
N TYR A 78 0.80 1.57 11.64
CA TYR A 78 -0.26 1.01 10.81
C TYR A 78 -1.20 0.15 11.66
N LEU A 79 -2.48 0.14 11.28
CA LEU A 79 -3.46 -0.79 11.82
C LEU A 79 -3.59 -1.96 10.85
N TYR A 80 -3.44 -3.18 11.36
CA TYR A 80 -3.70 -4.39 10.60
C TYR A 80 -5.19 -4.73 10.65
N SER A 81 -5.77 -5.06 9.48
CA SER A 81 -7.21 -5.36 9.35
C SER A 81 -7.41 -6.81 8.84
N PRO A 82 -7.34 -7.81 9.74
CA PRO A 82 -7.51 -9.22 9.37
C PRO A 82 -8.90 -9.54 8.81
N GLU A 83 -9.93 -8.74 9.10
CA GLU A 83 -11.27 -8.92 8.55
C GLU A 83 -11.32 -8.83 7.01
N HIS A 84 -10.33 -8.19 6.38
CA HIS A 84 -10.24 -8.17 4.92
C HIS A 84 -9.79 -9.52 4.34
N GLU A 85 -9.16 -10.39 5.13
CA GLU A 85 -8.73 -11.73 4.70
C GLU A 85 -9.92 -12.63 4.33
N ASP A 86 -11.11 -12.41 4.91
CA ASP A 86 -12.34 -13.16 4.57
C ASP A 86 -12.68 -13.06 3.07
N SER A 87 -12.33 -11.93 2.45
CA SER A 87 -12.57 -11.65 1.04
C SER A 87 -11.31 -11.74 0.17
N MET A 88 -10.13 -11.55 0.76
CA MET A 88 -8.84 -11.51 0.08
C MET A 88 -7.78 -12.21 0.96
N PRO A 89 -7.85 -13.55 1.10
CA PRO A 89 -7.01 -14.29 2.05
C PRO A 89 -5.52 -14.23 1.71
N GLU A 90 -5.16 -13.99 0.44
CA GLU A 90 -3.78 -13.84 -0.02
C GLU A 90 -3.15 -12.46 0.25
N ARG A 91 -3.87 -11.56 0.93
CA ARG A 91 -3.44 -10.19 1.21
C ARG A 91 -3.46 -9.89 2.70
N ARG A 92 -2.40 -9.27 3.18
CA ARG A 92 -2.38 -8.57 4.48
C ARG A 92 -2.55 -7.09 4.22
N TYR A 93 -3.68 -6.55 4.67
CA TYR A 93 -4.04 -5.16 4.46
C TYR A 93 -3.79 -4.34 5.72
N PHE A 94 -3.17 -3.19 5.55
CA PHE A 94 -2.94 -2.24 6.62
C PHE A 94 -3.33 -0.84 6.20
N GLU A 95 -3.78 -0.05 7.16
CA GLU A 95 -4.08 1.36 6.95
C GLU A 95 -3.43 2.26 7.99
N ARG A 96 -3.05 3.46 7.57
CA ARG A 96 -2.57 4.51 8.45
C ARG A 96 -3.16 5.84 8.00
N SER A 97 -3.87 6.49 8.91
CA SER A 97 -4.36 7.84 8.70
C SER A 97 -3.25 8.86 9.00
N GLY A 98 -2.88 9.67 8.00
CA GLY A 98 -2.13 10.91 8.21
C GLY A 98 -3.08 12.10 8.40
N SER A 99 -2.51 13.32 8.50
CA SER A 99 -3.30 14.55 8.64
C SER A 99 -4.15 14.84 7.40
N GLU A 100 -3.55 14.74 6.22
CA GLU A 100 -4.17 15.04 4.92
C GLU A 100 -4.01 13.89 3.91
N ILE A 101 -3.09 12.96 4.18
CA ILE A 101 -2.76 11.83 3.31
C ILE A 101 -3.03 10.55 4.07
N TYR A 102 -3.71 9.61 3.41
CA TYR A 102 -3.89 8.24 3.91
C TYR A 102 -2.86 7.32 3.26
N TYR A 103 -2.46 6.29 3.98
CA TYR A 103 -1.58 5.25 3.46
C TYR A 103 -2.24 3.90 3.61
N HIS A 104 -2.27 3.15 2.52
CA HIS A 104 -2.70 1.76 2.51
C HIS A 104 -1.52 0.89 2.13
N VAL A 105 -1.32 -0.20 2.86
CA VAL A 105 -0.31 -1.20 2.55
C VAL A 105 -1.01 -2.50 2.19
N HIS A 106 -0.67 -3.01 1.00
CA HIS A 106 -1.12 -4.28 0.47
C HIS A 106 0.09 -5.21 0.45
N MET A 107 0.24 -6.06 1.46
CA MET A 107 1.32 -7.04 1.50
C MET A 107 0.82 -8.36 0.91
N VAL A 108 1.48 -8.83 -0.13
CA VAL A 108 1.08 -9.98 -0.95
C VAL A 108 2.30 -10.80 -1.37
N VAL A 109 2.08 -12.05 -1.76
CA VAL A 109 3.16 -12.87 -2.35
C VAL A 109 3.62 -12.23 -3.67
N PHE A 110 4.93 -12.05 -3.83
CA PHE A 110 5.53 -11.50 -5.03
C PHE A 110 5.18 -12.35 -6.26
N GLY A 111 4.73 -11.70 -7.33
CA GLY A 111 4.32 -12.41 -8.56
C GLY A 111 2.97 -13.14 -8.48
N SER A 112 2.24 -13.02 -7.36
CA SER A 112 0.85 -13.45 -7.24
C SER A 112 -0.06 -12.73 -8.26
N LYS A 113 -1.30 -13.21 -8.39
CA LYS A 113 -2.31 -12.57 -9.25
C LYS A 113 -2.51 -11.11 -8.87
N PHE A 114 -2.74 -10.82 -7.58
CA PHE A 114 -2.91 -9.46 -7.07
C PHE A 114 -1.72 -8.56 -7.44
N TRP A 115 -0.49 -9.05 -7.23
CA TRP A 115 0.73 -8.33 -7.59
C TRP A 115 0.75 -7.96 -9.08
N LYS A 116 0.57 -8.94 -9.96
CA LYS A 116 0.65 -8.75 -11.41
C LYS A 116 -0.43 -7.81 -11.92
N GLU A 117 -1.66 -7.96 -11.46
CA GLU A 117 -2.79 -7.14 -11.89
C GLU A 117 -2.60 -5.66 -11.52
N HIS A 118 -2.13 -5.37 -10.30
CA HIS A 118 -1.93 -3.98 -9.86
C HIS A 118 -0.73 -3.31 -10.54
N ILE A 119 0.36 -4.05 -10.78
CA ILE A 119 1.48 -3.53 -11.57
C ILE A 119 1.05 -3.29 -13.02
N PHE A 120 0.31 -4.23 -13.61
CA PHE A 120 -0.21 -4.09 -14.98
C PHE A 120 -1.12 -2.87 -15.09
N PHE A 121 -2.11 -2.74 -14.20
CA PHE A 121 -3.06 -1.62 -14.21
C PHE A 121 -2.36 -0.26 -14.12
N ARG A 122 -1.43 -0.11 -13.16
CA ARG A 122 -0.64 1.12 -13.02
C ARG A 122 0.16 1.41 -14.28
N ASN A 123 0.89 0.43 -14.81
CA ASN A 123 1.73 0.62 -15.99
C ASN A 123 0.92 0.90 -17.25
N TYR A 124 -0.30 0.38 -17.34
CA TYR A 124 -1.21 0.63 -18.46
C TYR A 124 -1.74 2.07 -18.49
N LEU A 125 -1.92 2.68 -17.32
CA LEU A 125 -2.42 4.05 -17.18
C LEU A 125 -1.33 5.14 -17.16
N ARG A 126 -0.06 4.73 -17.01
CA ARG A 126 1.10 5.62 -17.08
C ARG A 126 1.47 5.92 -18.52
#